data_AF-A0A1G1ZW03-F1
#
_entry.id   AF-A0A1G1ZW03-F1
#
_cell.length_a   1.000
_cell.length_b   1.000
_cell.length_c   1.000
_cell.angle_alpha   90.00
_cell.angle_beta   90.00
_cell.angle_gamma   90.00
#
_symmetry.space_group_name_H-M   'P 1'
#
loop_
_entity.id
_entity.type
_entity.pdbx_description
1 polymer ?
#
loop_
_entity_poly.entity_id
_entity_poly.type
_entity_poly.pdbx_seq_one_letter_code
_entity_poly.pdbx_strand_id
1 'polypeptide(L)' 'MNDMKNEGMKCGRSHHSFLGVLVVLFALTFLLGTFDVLTARTVSVVWPVLVGIYGVLKMRENRCSCC' A
#
# COMPACT_ATOMS: atom_id res chain seq x y z
N MET A 1 -38.63 19.76 6.53
CA MET A 1 -38.29 18.82 5.45
C MET A 1 -36.83 18.46 5.63
N ASN A 2 -36.53 17.16 5.68
CA ASN A 2 -35.46 16.60 6.50
C ASN A 2 -34.03 16.94 6.05
N ASP A 3 -33.20 17.12 7.07
CA ASP A 3 -31.75 17.27 7.10
C ASP A 3 -31.06 16.13 6.32
N MET A 4 -30.56 16.43 5.12
CA MET A 4 -29.77 15.48 4.33
C MET A 4 -28.31 15.52 4.79
N LYS A 5 -28.03 14.92 5.95
CA LYS A 5 -26.70 14.46 6.33
C LYS A 5 -26.27 13.38 5.33
N ASN A 6 -25.48 13.73 4.33
CA ASN A 6 -24.68 12.73 3.63
C ASN A 6 -23.40 12.52 4.43
N GLU A 7 -23.52 11.63 5.39
CA GLU A 7 -22.45 11.15 6.26
C GLU A 7 -21.28 10.71 5.38
N GLY A 8 -20.09 11.25 5.69
CA GLY A 8 -18.86 10.92 4.97
C GLY A 8 -18.75 9.42 4.73
N MET A 9 -18.79 9.03 3.46
CA MET A 9 -18.55 7.66 3.03
C MET A 9 -17.13 7.27 3.45
N LYS A 10 -16.98 6.78 4.68
CA LYS A 10 -15.83 5.97 5.06
C LYS A 10 -15.91 4.73 4.18
N CYS A 11 -15.17 4.76 3.08
CA CYS A 11 -14.96 3.60 2.24
C CYS A 11 -14.40 2.48 3.11
N GLY A 12 -15.25 1.53 3.51
CA GLY A 12 -14.89 0.41 4.37
C GLY A 12 -14.02 -0.64 3.68
N ARG A 13 -13.53 -0.37 2.47
CA ARG A 13 -12.63 -1.29 1.76
C ARG A 13 -11.23 -1.20 2.35
N SER A 14 -10.73 -2.34 2.78
CA SER A 14 -9.37 -2.58 3.29
C SER A 14 -8.23 -2.17 2.34
N HIS A 15 -8.56 -1.63 1.15
CA HIS A 15 -7.60 -1.19 0.14
C HIS A 15 -6.80 0.05 0.58
N HIS A 16 -7.40 1.00 1.32
CA HIS A 16 -6.67 2.16 1.83
C HIS A 16 -5.63 1.83 2.91
N SER A 17 -5.85 0.78 3.72
CA SER A 17 -4.90 0.38 4.77
C SER A 17 -3.66 -0.31 4.18
N PHE A 18 -3.80 -0.92 3.00
CA PHE A 18 -2.74 -1.67 2.33
C PHE A 18 -1.55 -0.79 1.92
N LEU A 19 -1.82 0.48 1.63
CA LEU A 19 -0.81 1.50 1.31
C LEU A 19 0.16 1.73 2.47
N GLY A 20 -0.37 1.84 3.70
CA GLY A 20 0.44 1.98 4.91
C GLY A 20 1.32 0.77 5.17
N VAL A 21 0.76 -0.43 4.99
CA VAL A 21 1.51 -1.70 5.15
C VAL A 21 2.66 -1.78 4.14
N LEU A 22 2.43 -1.41 2.88
CA LEU A 22 3.46 -1.41 1.84
C LEU A 22 4.61 -0.45 2.15
N VAL A 23 4.31 0.77 2.63
CA VAL A 23 5.33 1.75 3.03
C VAL A 23 6.15 1.24 4.21
N VAL A 24 5.51 0.63 5.22
CA VAL A 24 6.23 0.03 6.36
C VAL A 24 7.12 -1.12 5.90
N LEU A 25 6.64 -2.00 5.03
CA LEU A 25 7.44 -3.10 4.46
C LEU A 25 8.66 -2.58 3.70
N PHE A 26 8.49 -1.50 2.94
CA PHE A 26 9.54 -0.84 2.17
C PHE A 26 10.64 -0.30 3.08
N ALA A 27 10.26 0.43 4.12
CA ALA A 27 11.20 0.96 5.12
C ALA A 27 11.92 -0.18 5.87
N LEU A 28 11.20 -1.24 6.26
CA LEU A 28 11.78 -2.40 6.93
C LEU A 28 12.81 -3.10 6.06
N THR A 29 12.48 -3.35 4.78
CA THR A 29 13.38 -4.05 3.85
C THR A 29 14.69 -3.29 3.67
N PHE A 30 14.64 -1.96 3.60
CA PHE A 30 15.83 -1.11 3.51
C PHE A 30 16.65 -1.13 4.81
N LEU A 31 15.97 -1.06 5.96
CA LEU A 31 16.61 -1.11 7.27
C LEU A 31 17.31 -2.45 7.49
N LEU A 32 16.66 -3.56 7.18
CA LEU A 32 17.23 -4.90 7.31
C LEU A 32 18.37 -5.16 6.30
N GLY A 33 18.36 -4.50 5.13
CA GLY A 33 19.49 -4.49 4.22
C GLY A 33 20.72 -3.80 4.81
N THR A 34 20.54 -2.68 5.53
CA THR A 34 21.62 -1.97 6.23
C THR A 34 22.22 -2.79 7.38
N PHE A 35 21.42 -3.63 8.05
CA PHE A 35 21.89 -4.54 9.11
C PHE A 35 22.52 -5.83 8.57
N ASP A 36 22.68 -5.98 7.24
CA ASP A 36 23.16 -7.21 6.56
C ASP A 36 22.31 -8.47 6.85
N VAL A 37 21.14 -8.31 7.47
CA VAL A 37 20.19 -9.40 7.77
C VAL A 37 19.55 -9.90 6.48
N LEU A 38 19.29 -8.99 5.52
CA LEU A 38 18.97 -9.34 4.14
C LEU A 38 20.14 -9.01 3.24
N THR A 39 20.63 -10.01 2.52
CA THR A 39 21.66 -9.85 1.48
C THR A 39 21.22 -8.82 0.44
N ALA A 40 22.16 -8.04 -0.08
CA ALA A 40 21.91 -7.03 -1.12
C ALA A 40 21.15 -7.59 -2.35
N ARG A 41 21.40 -8.86 -2.70
CA ARG A 41 20.67 -9.58 -3.76
C ARG A 41 19.18 -9.77 -3.42
N THR A 42 18.85 -10.01 -2.16
CA THR A 42 17.47 -10.20 -1.72
C THR A 42 16.71 -8.88 -1.75
N VAL A 43 17.34 -7.79 -1.27
CA VAL A 43 16.74 -6.44 -1.33
C VAL A 43 16.51 -6.01 -2.78
N SER A 44 17.47 -6.26 -3.68
CA SER A 44 17.36 -5.89 -5.09
C SER A 44 16.26 -6.65 -5.85
N VAL A 45 15.85 -7.82 -5.37
CA VAL A 45 14.74 -8.61 -5.95
C VAL A 45 13.41 -8.28 -5.28
N VAL A 46 13.37 -8.15 -3.96
CA VAL A 46 12.13 -7.87 -3.20
C VAL A 46 11.56 -6.50 -3.55
N TRP A 47 12.41 -5.50 -3.74
CA TRP A 47 11.99 -4.15 -4.05
C TRP A 47 11.15 -4.00 -5.33
N PRO A 48 11.62 -4.44 -6.52
CA PRO A 48 10.82 -4.35 -7.74
C PRO A 48 9.53 -5.18 -7.66
N VAL A 49 9.51 -6.29 -6.92
CA VAL A 49 8.29 -7.07 -6.69
C VAL A 49 7.26 -6.27 -5.86
N LEU A 50 7.69 -5.64 -4.76
CA LEU A 50 6.82 -4.80 -3.94
C LEU A 50 6.29 -3.58 -4.70
N VAL A 51 7.14 -2.91 -5.48
CA VAL A 51 6.74 -1.78 -6.34
C VAL A 51 5.76 -2.22 -7.42
N GLY A 52 5.99 -3.39 -8.04
CA GLY A 52 5.08 -3.97 -9.04
C GLY A 52 3.70 -4.27 -8.46
N ILE A 53 3.65 -4.91 -7.28
CA ILE A 53 2.39 -5.18 -6.57
C ILE A 53 1.69 -3.88 -6.21
N TYR A 54 2.42 -2.88 -5.69
CA TYR A 54 1.87 -1.56 -5.40
C TYR A 54 1.28 -0.89 -6.65
N GLY A 55 1.98 -0.93 -7.78
CA GLY A 55 1.51 -0.36 -9.04
C GLY A 55 0.20 -1.02 -9.51
N VAL A 56 0.12 -2.35 -9.44
CA VAL A 56 -1.10 -3.11 -9.79
C VAL A 56 -2.25 -2.78 -8.85
N LEU A 57 -1.98 -2.71 -7.54
CA LEU A 57 -3.00 -2.36 -6.55
C LEU A 57 -3.51 -0.93 -6.72
N LYS A 58 -2.63 0.02 -7.03
CA LYS A 58 -2.98 1.42 -7.31
C LYS A 58 -3.81 1.56 -8.59
N MET A 59 -3.50 0.80 -9.65
CA MET A 59 -4.32 0.76 -10.86
C MET A 59 -5.72 0.15 -10.60
N ARG A 60 -5.81 -0.84 -9.69
CA ARG A 60 -7.09 -1.38 -9.21
C ARG A 60 -7.87 -0.40 -8.34
N GLU A 61 -7.20 0.47 -7.59
CA GLU A 61 -7.82 1.55 -6.80
C GLU A 61 -8.59 2.51 -7.71
N ASN A 62 -7.97 2.95 -8.80
CA ASN A 62 -8.61 3.80 -9.81
C ASN A 62 -9.81 3.15 -10.54
N ARG A 63 -10.01 1.84 -10.37
CA ARG A 63 -11.15 1.07 -10.90
C ARG A 63 -12.23 0.83 -9.85
N CYS A 64 -11.95 1.11 -8.57
CA CYS A 64 -12.96 1.15 -7.53
C CYS A 64 -13.57 2.56 -7.52
N SER A 65 -14.79 2.70 -8.05
CA SER A 65 -15.62 3.90 -7.95
C SER A 65 -16.15 4.11 -6.52
N CYS A 66 -15.30 3.94 -5.50
CA CYS A 66 -15.65 4.28 -4.13
C CYS A 66 -15.26 5.74 -3.92
N CYS A 67 -16.27 6.59 -4.12
CA CYS A 67 -16.27 8.05 -4.28
C CYS A 67 -15.99 8.51 -5.72
#